data_AF-A0A7J8MFJ1-F1
#
_entry.id   AF-A0A7J8MFJ1-F1
#
_cell.length_a   1.000
_cell.length_b   1.000
_cell.length_c   1.000
_cell.angle_alpha   90.00
_cell.angle_beta   90.00
_cell.angle_gamma   90.00
#
_symmetry.space_group_name_H-M   'P 1'
#
loop_
_entity.id
_entity.type
_entity.pdbx_description
1 polymer ?
#
loop_
_entity_poly.entity_id
_entity_poly.type
_entity_poly.pdbx_seq_one_letter_code
_entity_poly.pdbx_strand_id
1 'polypeptide(L)'
;MLKEYLLFLDENLFMGVSYVDQARIQKFLEKTKKKNTTDKKSVTESEPETTEQGKLAKNEEKLRKKVTQLMKKQKVHQVREIVKGRDTSKPWGQEAHVKVGCRLIQLLMENAYIQPPVDQIGDGPPDIRPAFVHALKNVIKDGNKGSRRYGVIECDPLVRKGLEKTAKHMVIPYMPMLVPPQNWTGYDQGAYLFLPSYVMRTHGAKQQRETVKRTPRKQLEPVFEALDTLGNTKWRINRRILGVVDRLWANGGRLADLVDREDVPLPEEPDTEDETEIRKWKWKVKAVKKENNERHSQRCDVELKLAVARKMKDEVGFYYPHNLDFRGRAYPMHPYLNHLGSDLCRGVLEFAEGRPLGKSGLRWLKIHLANLYAGGVDKLSYEGRVEFTESHLDDIFDSADRPLEGKRWWLSAEDPFQCLAACINLSEALRSSIPEAT
;
A
#
# COMPACT_ATOMS: atom_id res chain seq x y z
N MET A 1 11.33 -1.87 -11.26
CA MET A 1 12.49 -2.71 -10.91
C MET A 1 13.07 -2.48 -9.50
N LEU A 2 13.64 -1.31 -9.12
CA LEU A 2 14.14 -1.12 -7.72
C LEU A 2 13.03 -0.97 -6.67
N LYS A 3 11.86 -0.43 -7.04
CA LYS A 3 10.65 -0.38 -6.18
C LYS A 3 10.01 -1.76 -5.97
N GLU A 4 10.09 -2.66 -6.95
CA GLU A 4 9.57 -4.03 -6.84
C GLU A 4 10.45 -4.91 -5.92
N TYR A 5 11.77 -4.67 -5.89
CA TYR A 5 12.68 -5.35 -4.97
C TYR A 5 12.44 -4.99 -3.49
N LEU A 6 12.00 -3.75 -3.21
CA LEU A 6 11.65 -3.31 -1.86
C LEU A 6 10.32 -3.91 -1.40
N LEU A 7 9.33 -4.01 -2.29
CA LEU A 7 8.09 -4.76 -2.04
C LEU A 7 8.37 -6.24 -1.75
N PHE A 8 9.31 -6.85 -2.49
CA PHE A 8 9.68 -8.26 -2.28
C PHE A 8 10.42 -8.50 -0.96
N LEU A 9 11.24 -7.55 -0.49
CA LEU A 9 11.88 -7.64 0.83
C LEU A 9 10.89 -7.41 1.98
N ASP A 10 9.92 -6.51 1.82
CA ASP A 10 8.82 -6.31 2.78
C ASP A 10 7.85 -7.50 2.81
N GLU A 11 7.57 -8.14 1.65
CA GLU A 11 6.80 -9.39 1.58
C GLU A 11 7.56 -10.57 2.20
N ASN A 12 8.88 -10.68 2.00
CA ASN A 12 9.72 -11.66 2.70
C ASN A 12 9.73 -11.43 4.22
N LEU A 13 9.70 -10.16 4.66
CA LEU A 13 9.54 -9.82 6.07
C LEU A 13 8.15 -10.20 6.59
N PHE A 14 7.09 -9.99 5.81
CA PHE A 14 5.71 -10.31 6.19
C PHE A 14 5.44 -11.83 6.22
N MET A 15 5.92 -12.57 5.23
CA MET A 15 5.89 -14.03 5.18
C MET A 15 6.75 -14.62 6.30
N GLY A 16 7.95 -14.08 6.53
CA GLY A 16 8.81 -14.45 7.65
C GLY A 16 8.12 -14.23 9.00
N VAL A 17 7.45 -13.09 9.21
CA VAL A 17 6.70 -12.79 10.44
C VAL A 17 5.51 -13.76 10.63
N SER A 18 4.79 -14.11 9.57
CA SER A 18 3.69 -15.09 9.62
C SER A 18 4.17 -16.50 9.98
N TYR A 19 5.27 -16.95 9.35
CA TYR A 19 5.91 -18.24 9.66
C TYR A 19 6.52 -18.25 11.07
N VAL A 20 7.10 -17.15 11.52
CA VAL A 20 7.60 -16.99 12.90
C VAL A 20 6.47 -17.17 13.89
N ASP A 21 5.31 -16.56 13.67
CA ASP A 21 4.16 -16.69 14.56
C ASP A 21 3.60 -18.12 14.58
N GLN A 22 3.56 -18.81 13.44
CA GLN A 22 3.21 -20.24 13.40
C GLN A 22 4.24 -21.10 14.16
N ALA A 23 5.53 -20.86 13.93
CA ALA A 23 6.62 -21.55 14.61
C ALA A 23 6.59 -21.33 16.14
N ARG A 24 6.22 -20.12 16.59
CA ARG A 24 6.03 -19.80 18.01
C ARG A 24 4.90 -20.59 18.63
N ILE A 25 3.75 -20.66 17.95
CA ILE A 25 2.59 -21.44 18.40
C ILE A 25 2.97 -22.92 18.50
N GLN A 26 3.65 -23.47 17.49
CA GLN A 26 4.08 -24.86 17.49
C GLN A 26 5.11 -25.14 18.59
N LYS A 27 6.09 -24.27 18.78
CA LYS A 27 7.06 -24.36 19.88
C LYS A 27 6.41 -24.29 21.26
N PHE A 28 5.38 -23.46 21.43
CA PHE A 28 4.58 -23.41 22.65
C PHE A 28 3.88 -24.76 22.92
N LEU A 29 3.26 -25.34 21.88
CA LEU A 29 2.59 -26.65 21.97
C LEU A 29 3.58 -27.80 22.24
N GLU A 30 4.79 -27.74 21.70
CA GLU A 30 5.84 -28.74 21.90
C GLU A 30 6.51 -28.63 23.28
N LYS A 31 6.81 -27.41 23.75
CA LYS A 31 7.36 -27.18 25.10
C LYS A 31 6.40 -27.68 26.19
N THR A 32 5.11 -27.36 26.07
CA THR A 32 4.08 -27.85 26.99
C THR A 32 3.88 -29.38 26.88
N LYS A 33 4.12 -29.98 25.70
CA LYS A 33 4.13 -31.44 25.55
C LYS A 33 5.32 -32.08 26.28
N LYS A 34 6.54 -31.54 26.13
CA LYS A 34 7.76 -32.07 26.76
C LYS A 34 7.72 -31.96 28.29
N LYS A 35 7.27 -30.82 28.85
CA LYS A 35 7.15 -30.60 30.29
C LYS A 35 6.22 -31.64 30.94
N ASN A 36 5.06 -31.92 30.33
CA ASN A 36 4.14 -32.96 30.79
C ASN A 36 4.74 -34.38 30.77
N THR A 37 5.65 -34.70 29.84
CA THR A 37 6.31 -36.02 29.81
C THR A 37 7.39 -36.14 30.87
N THR A 38 8.09 -35.05 31.18
CA THR A 38 9.12 -35.01 32.24
C THR A 38 8.48 -35.06 33.62
N ASP A 39 7.42 -34.28 33.86
CA ASP A 39 6.68 -34.29 35.13
C ASP A 39 5.94 -35.63 35.36
N LYS A 40 5.52 -36.34 34.30
CA LYS A 40 4.98 -37.71 34.43
C LYS A 40 6.03 -38.77 34.75
N LYS A 41 7.30 -38.54 34.39
CA LYS A 41 8.41 -39.47 34.71
C LYS A 41 8.96 -39.26 36.12
N SER A 42 8.81 -38.07 36.70
CA SER A 42 9.24 -37.76 38.07
C SER A 42 8.19 -38.10 39.15
N VAL A 43 6.99 -38.55 38.77
CA VAL A 43 5.85 -38.83 39.69
C VAL A 43 5.63 -40.33 39.89
N THR A 44 6.66 -41.16 39.72
CA THR A 44 6.57 -42.62 39.99
C THR A 44 6.89 -43.04 41.42
N GLU A 45 7.15 -42.12 42.34
CA GLU A 45 7.17 -42.42 43.78
C GLU A 45 6.42 -41.33 44.56
N SER A 46 5.62 -41.82 45.51
CA SER A 46 4.61 -41.18 46.35
C SER A 46 4.93 -39.81 46.96
N GLU A 47 4.03 -38.82 46.81
CA GLU A 47 3.50 -37.91 47.87
C GLU A 47 2.48 -36.86 47.35
N PRO A 48 1.62 -36.25 48.21
CA PRO A 48 0.32 -35.67 47.85
C PRO A 48 0.34 -34.27 47.20
N GLU A 49 -0.84 -33.92 46.64
CA GLU A 49 -1.20 -32.84 45.70
C GLU A 49 -0.92 -31.36 46.11
N THR A 50 0.10 -31.03 46.90
CA THR A 50 0.29 -29.68 47.47
C THR A 50 1.55 -28.90 47.06
N THR A 51 2.33 -29.35 46.08
CA THR A 51 3.48 -28.58 45.55
C THR A 51 3.07 -27.56 44.48
N GLU A 52 3.59 -26.33 44.54
CA GLU A 52 3.37 -25.27 43.54
C GLU A 52 3.63 -25.74 42.09
N GLN A 53 4.57 -26.66 41.92
CA GLN A 53 4.94 -27.24 40.64
C GLN A 53 3.79 -28.03 39.98
N GLY A 54 3.00 -28.79 40.75
CA GLY A 54 1.84 -29.52 40.24
C GLY A 54 0.69 -28.59 39.80
N LYS A 55 0.50 -27.46 40.49
CA LYS A 55 -0.48 -26.42 40.11
C LYS A 55 -0.06 -25.71 38.82
N LEU A 56 1.23 -25.44 38.64
CA LEU A 56 1.80 -24.85 37.42
C LEU A 56 1.63 -25.78 36.20
N ALA A 57 1.88 -27.08 36.36
CA ALA A 57 1.70 -28.08 35.30
C ALA A 57 0.22 -28.22 34.87
N LYS A 58 -0.72 -28.32 35.83
CA LYS A 58 -2.18 -28.34 35.54
C LYS A 58 -2.63 -27.07 34.80
N ASN A 59 -2.09 -25.90 35.15
CA ASN A 59 -2.40 -24.63 34.49
C ASN A 59 -1.84 -24.56 33.07
N GLU A 60 -0.62 -25.06 32.82
CA GLU A 60 -0.05 -25.14 31.47
C GLU A 60 -0.84 -26.10 30.56
N GLU A 61 -1.33 -27.22 31.08
CA GLU A 61 -2.15 -28.15 30.32
C GLU A 61 -3.53 -27.56 29.96
N LYS A 62 -4.18 -26.85 30.89
CA LYS A 62 -5.41 -26.10 30.61
C LYS A 62 -5.19 -25.05 29.52
N LEU A 63 -4.06 -24.34 29.56
CA LEU A 63 -3.70 -23.34 28.56
C LEU A 63 -3.47 -23.97 27.18
N ARG A 64 -2.78 -25.13 27.14
CA ARG A 64 -2.55 -25.89 25.90
C ARG A 64 -3.87 -26.33 25.27
N LYS A 65 -4.79 -26.92 26.07
CA LYS A 65 -6.13 -27.32 25.60
C LYS A 65 -6.90 -26.11 25.06
N LYS A 66 -6.82 -24.96 25.73
CA LYS A 66 -7.41 -23.69 25.28
C LYS A 66 -6.82 -23.22 23.95
N VAL A 67 -5.49 -23.22 23.79
CA VAL A 67 -4.82 -22.87 22.52
C VAL A 67 -5.24 -23.82 21.40
N THR A 68 -5.25 -25.13 21.62
CA THR A 68 -5.68 -26.11 20.61
C THR A 68 -7.15 -25.92 20.22
N GLN A 69 -8.03 -25.66 21.18
CA GLN A 69 -9.44 -25.38 20.91
C GLN A 69 -9.63 -24.08 20.12
N LEU A 70 -8.86 -23.05 20.44
CA LEU A 70 -8.88 -21.77 19.72
C LEU A 70 -8.34 -21.90 18.29
N MET A 71 -7.30 -22.71 18.08
CA MET A 71 -6.82 -23.02 16.72
C MET A 71 -7.88 -23.77 15.91
N LYS A 72 -8.56 -24.77 16.49
CA LYS A 72 -9.68 -25.48 15.82
C LYS A 72 -10.82 -24.54 15.44
N LYS A 73 -11.07 -23.51 16.27
CA LYS A 73 -12.06 -22.45 16.01
C LYS A 73 -11.54 -21.33 15.11
N GLN A 74 -10.34 -21.47 14.52
CA GLN A 74 -9.66 -20.45 13.71
C GLN A 74 -9.51 -19.08 14.40
N LYS A 75 -9.52 -19.05 15.74
CA LYS A 75 -9.34 -17.82 16.54
C LYS A 75 -7.85 -17.52 16.75
N VAL A 76 -7.12 -17.35 15.64
CA VAL A 76 -5.65 -17.20 15.60
C VAL A 76 -5.17 -16.04 16.48
N HIS A 77 -5.93 -14.94 16.57
CA HIS A 77 -5.58 -13.79 17.40
C HIS A 77 -5.52 -14.12 18.90
N GLN A 78 -6.55 -14.80 19.43
CA GLN A 78 -6.59 -15.21 20.84
C GLN A 78 -5.47 -16.20 21.17
N VAL A 79 -5.08 -17.03 20.20
CA VAL A 79 -3.92 -17.91 20.32
C VAL A 79 -2.63 -17.09 20.41
N ARG A 80 -2.45 -16.10 19.52
CA ARG A 80 -1.27 -15.23 19.51
C ARG A 80 -1.09 -14.48 20.82
N GLU A 81 -2.15 -13.91 21.41
CA GLU A 81 -2.06 -13.20 22.69
C GLU A 81 -1.62 -14.11 23.85
N ILE A 82 -2.16 -15.34 23.90
CA ILE A 82 -1.75 -16.34 24.90
C ILE A 82 -0.27 -16.72 24.72
N VAL A 83 0.18 -16.88 23.47
CA VAL A 83 1.56 -17.29 23.14
C VAL A 83 2.55 -16.15 23.34
N LYS A 84 2.20 -14.90 22.97
CA LYS A 84 3.05 -13.71 23.15
C LYS A 84 3.45 -13.48 24.61
N GLY A 85 2.51 -13.63 25.55
CA GLY A 85 2.80 -13.46 26.98
C GLY A 85 3.71 -14.54 27.58
N ARG A 86 4.04 -15.61 26.82
CA ARG A 86 4.81 -16.77 27.27
C ARG A 86 6.05 -17.03 26.42
N ASP A 87 6.19 -16.35 25.28
CA ASP A 87 7.31 -16.54 24.39
C ASP A 87 8.50 -15.68 24.83
N THR A 88 9.51 -16.33 25.41
CA THR A 88 10.81 -15.72 25.75
C THR A 88 11.80 -15.80 24.59
N SER A 89 11.39 -16.28 23.41
CA SER A 89 12.30 -16.42 22.27
C SER A 89 12.71 -15.05 21.71
N LYS A 90 14.02 -14.90 21.46
CA LYS A 90 14.53 -13.70 20.79
C LYS A 90 13.91 -13.59 19.39
N PRO A 91 13.55 -12.38 18.92
CA PRO A 91 13.18 -12.16 17.53
C PRO A 91 14.25 -12.73 16.59
N TRP A 92 13.83 -13.23 15.42
CA TRP A 92 14.78 -13.70 14.42
C TRP A 92 15.70 -12.57 13.98
N GLY A 93 16.99 -12.89 13.86
CA GLY A 93 17.98 -11.99 13.28
C GLY A 93 17.82 -11.88 11.76
N GLN A 94 18.46 -10.88 11.17
CA GLN A 94 18.42 -10.65 9.72
C GLN A 94 18.86 -11.89 8.93
N GLU A 95 19.89 -12.60 9.38
CA GLU A 95 20.38 -13.82 8.74
C GLU A 95 19.32 -14.94 8.67
N ALA A 96 18.55 -15.12 9.75
CA ALA A 96 17.50 -16.13 9.79
C ALA A 96 16.35 -15.78 8.83
N HIS A 97 15.96 -14.50 8.77
CA HIS A 97 14.97 -14.04 7.79
C HIS A 97 15.44 -14.28 6.35
N VAL A 98 16.70 -13.97 6.04
CA VAL A 98 17.26 -14.19 4.70
C VAL A 98 17.27 -15.68 4.35
N LYS A 99 17.76 -16.54 5.24
CA LYS A 99 17.82 -18.00 5.00
C LYS A 99 16.43 -18.61 4.74
N VAL A 100 15.43 -18.22 5.54
CA VAL A 100 14.06 -18.70 5.37
C VAL A 100 13.43 -18.15 4.08
N GLY A 101 13.59 -16.85 3.81
CA GLY A 101 13.11 -16.24 2.56
C GLY A 101 13.72 -16.91 1.32
N CYS A 102 15.04 -17.12 1.32
CA CYS A 102 15.73 -17.85 0.24
C CYS A 102 15.15 -19.25 0.03
N ARG A 103 14.88 -20.01 1.09
CA ARG A 103 14.32 -21.35 0.97
C ARG A 103 12.89 -21.33 0.44
N LEU A 104 12.06 -20.38 0.87
CA LEU A 104 10.70 -20.23 0.37
C LEU A 104 10.68 -19.86 -1.12
N ILE A 105 11.54 -18.94 -1.54
CA ILE A 105 11.70 -18.56 -2.95
C ILE A 105 12.21 -19.75 -3.77
N GLN A 106 13.17 -20.51 -3.24
CA GLN A 106 13.65 -21.71 -3.91
C GLN A 106 12.52 -22.72 -4.13
N LEU A 107 11.72 -22.99 -3.10
CA LEU A 107 10.55 -23.87 -3.23
C LEU A 107 9.54 -23.33 -4.24
N LEU A 108 9.32 -22.01 -4.30
CA LEU A 108 8.46 -21.40 -5.32
C LEU A 108 9.02 -21.66 -6.73
N MET A 109 10.31 -21.42 -6.96
CA MET A 109 10.96 -21.64 -8.27
C MET A 109 10.94 -23.12 -8.69
N GLU A 110 11.10 -24.04 -7.73
CA GLU A 110 11.08 -25.49 -7.96
C GLU A 110 9.69 -26.03 -8.31
N ASN A 111 8.61 -25.30 -8.01
CA ASN A 111 7.23 -25.81 -8.14
C ASN A 111 6.32 -24.94 -9.01
N ALA A 112 6.71 -23.72 -9.36
CA ALA A 112 5.91 -22.83 -10.20
C ALA A 112 6.28 -22.99 -11.68
N TYR A 113 5.37 -23.56 -12.45
CA TYR A 113 5.53 -23.80 -13.88
C TYR A 113 4.39 -23.18 -14.69
N ILE A 114 4.75 -22.68 -15.87
CA ILE A 114 3.79 -22.29 -16.90
C ILE A 114 3.38 -23.54 -17.64
N GLN A 115 2.07 -23.74 -17.75
CA GLN A 115 1.49 -24.84 -18.51
C GLN A 115 1.42 -24.47 -20.00
N PRO A 116 1.48 -25.47 -20.89
CA PRO A 116 1.38 -25.23 -22.32
C PRO A 116 0.07 -24.54 -22.69
N PRO A 117 0.06 -23.70 -23.75
CA PRO A 117 -1.15 -23.11 -24.29
C PRO A 117 -2.17 -24.18 -24.70
N VAL A 118 -3.47 -23.88 -24.53
CA VAL A 118 -4.58 -24.82 -24.82
C VAL A 118 -4.67 -25.14 -26.33
N ASP A 119 -4.14 -24.24 -27.15
CA ASP A 119 -4.06 -24.28 -28.61
C ASP A 119 -2.79 -24.96 -29.16
N GLN A 120 -1.99 -25.61 -28.31
CA GLN A 120 -0.90 -26.48 -28.77
C GLN A 120 -1.49 -27.72 -29.48
N ILE A 121 -1.82 -27.56 -30.76
CA ILE A 121 -2.25 -28.61 -31.67
C ILE A 121 -0.99 -29.15 -32.35
N GLY A 122 -0.36 -30.21 -31.82
CA GLY A 122 0.73 -30.90 -32.51
C GLY A 122 1.66 -31.74 -31.65
N ASP A 123 2.22 -32.78 -32.28
CA ASP A 123 3.06 -33.92 -31.82
C ASP A 123 4.41 -33.56 -31.16
N GLY A 124 4.51 -32.39 -30.52
CA GLY A 124 5.70 -31.92 -29.79
C GLY A 124 5.58 -32.12 -28.28
N PRO A 125 6.72 -32.18 -27.54
CA PRO A 125 6.68 -32.23 -26.09
C PRO A 125 5.96 -30.99 -25.51
N PRO A 126 5.26 -31.13 -24.37
CA PRO A 126 4.54 -30.02 -23.76
C PRO A 126 5.51 -28.89 -23.37
N ASP A 127 5.20 -27.64 -23.75
CA ASP A 127 6.00 -26.46 -23.41
C ASP A 127 5.80 -26.07 -21.93
N ILE A 128 6.36 -26.89 -21.04
CA ILE A 128 6.38 -26.65 -19.59
C ILE A 128 7.69 -25.96 -19.24
N ARG A 129 7.60 -24.73 -18.74
CA ARG A 129 8.76 -23.91 -18.39
C ARG A 129 8.59 -23.26 -17.02
N PRO A 130 9.69 -23.05 -16.26
CA PRO A 130 9.61 -22.46 -14.94
C PRO A 130 9.06 -21.03 -15.02
N ALA A 131 8.13 -20.70 -14.11
CA ALA A 131 7.53 -19.37 -14.02
C ALA A 131 8.51 -18.32 -13.47
N PHE A 132 9.54 -18.78 -12.73
CA PHE A 132 10.55 -17.94 -12.10
C PHE A 132 11.95 -18.56 -12.26
N VAL A 133 12.93 -17.75 -12.63
CA VAL A 133 14.32 -18.19 -12.85
C VAL A 133 15.28 -17.28 -12.13
N HIS A 134 16.24 -17.85 -11.39
CA HIS A 134 17.33 -17.07 -10.81
C HIS A 134 18.46 -16.87 -11.85
N ALA A 135 18.77 -15.62 -12.17
CA ALA A 135 19.79 -15.24 -13.14
C ALA A 135 20.77 -14.22 -12.54
N LEU A 136 21.99 -14.17 -13.08
CA LEU A 136 23.00 -13.17 -12.71
C LEU A 136 23.07 -12.11 -13.80
N LYS A 137 22.75 -10.86 -13.46
CA LYS A 137 22.84 -9.72 -14.38
C LYS A 137 24.06 -8.86 -14.09
N ASN A 138 24.69 -8.39 -15.16
CA ASN A 138 25.77 -7.42 -15.10
C ASN A 138 25.18 -6.04 -15.40
N VAL A 139 25.34 -5.08 -14.49
CA VAL A 139 25.06 -3.67 -14.78
C VAL A 139 26.37 -2.94 -15.01
N ILE A 140 26.49 -2.35 -16.20
CA ILE A 140 27.52 -1.38 -16.54
C ILE A 140 26.95 -0.03 -16.14
N LYS A 141 27.55 0.62 -15.14
CA LYS A 141 27.20 2.02 -14.82
C LYS A 141 27.90 2.92 -15.84
N ASP A 142 27.12 3.71 -16.57
CA ASP A 142 27.65 4.78 -17.42
C ASP A 142 28.56 5.68 -16.55
N GLY A 143 29.86 5.70 -16.88
CA GLY A 143 30.88 6.52 -16.22
C GLY A 143 31.87 5.81 -15.29
N ASN A 144 31.68 4.53 -14.93
CA ASN A 144 32.67 3.78 -14.12
C ASN A 144 32.99 2.42 -14.77
N LYS A 145 34.28 2.12 -15.00
CA LYS A 145 34.79 0.85 -15.60
C LYS A 145 34.56 -0.41 -14.73
N GLY A 146 33.58 -0.41 -13.83
CA GLY A 146 33.22 -1.54 -12.99
C GLY A 146 31.88 -2.14 -13.40
N SER A 147 31.89 -3.37 -13.89
CA SER A 147 30.68 -4.18 -14.04
C SER A 147 30.30 -4.75 -12.68
N ARG A 148 29.13 -4.41 -12.16
CA ARG A 148 28.61 -5.03 -10.93
C ARG A 148 27.65 -6.15 -11.29
N ARG A 149 27.97 -7.37 -10.87
CA ARG A 149 27.08 -8.53 -10.99
C ARG A 149 26.13 -8.59 -9.81
N TYR A 150 24.85 -8.84 -10.06
CA TYR A 150 23.82 -9.03 -9.04
C TYR A 150 22.86 -10.14 -9.44
N GLY A 151 22.33 -10.87 -8.45
CA GLY A 151 21.29 -11.88 -8.67
C GLY A 151 19.93 -11.25 -8.84
N VAL A 152 19.16 -11.77 -9.80
CA VAL A 152 17.77 -11.40 -10.07
C VAL A 152 16.91 -12.64 -10.15
N ILE A 153 15.67 -12.52 -9.68
CA ILE A 153 14.62 -13.50 -9.98
C ILE A 153 13.84 -12.93 -11.16
N GLU A 154 13.97 -13.57 -12.31
CA GLU A 154 13.23 -13.24 -13.51
C GLU A 154 11.87 -13.92 -13.46
N CYS A 155 10.84 -13.18 -13.86
CA CYS A 155 9.47 -13.66 -13.92
C CYS A 155 9.09 -13.87 -15.38
N ASP A 156 8.37 -14.97 -15.64
CA ASP A 156 7.87 -15.28 -16.96
C ASP A 156 7.04 -14.13 -17.57
N PRO A 157 7.17 -13.82 -18.88
CA PRO A 157 6.37 -12.80 -19.53
C PRO A 157 4.85 -12.99 -19.38
N LEU A 158 4.34 -14.22 -19.33
CA LEU A 158 2.91 -14.49 -19.15
C LEU A 158 2.45 -14.16 -17.74
N VAL A 159 3.26 -14.48 -16.72
CA VAL A 159 2.97 -14.12 -15.32
C VAL A 159 3.03 -12.60 -15.16
N ARG A 160 4.06 -11.96 -15.73
CA ARG A 160 4.18 -10.50 -15.75
C ARG A 160 2.96 -9.84 -16.37
N LYS A 161 2.51 -10.33 -17.54
CA LYS A 161 1.32 -9.85 -18.24
C LYS A 161 0.02 -10.10 -17.45
N GLY A 162 -0.04 -11.19 -16.69
CA GLY A 162 -1.15 -11.47 -15.78
C GLY A 162 -1.23 -10.48 -14.62
N LEU A 163 -0.09 -10.22 -13.97
CA LEU A 163 0.03 -9.23 -12.88
C LEU A 163 -0.27 -7.80 -13.35
N GLU A 164 0.11 -7.46 -14.59
CA GLU A 164 -0.20 -6.19 -15.24
C GLU A 164 -1.70 -5.90 -15.37
N LYS A 165 -2.50 -6.94 -15.61
CA LYS A 165 -3.93 -6.78 -15.88
C LYS A 165 -4.75 -6.52 -14.62
N THR A 166 -4.25 -6.87 -13.44
CA THR A 166 -5.06 -6.79 -12.23
C THR A 166 -4.24 -6.78 -10.93
N ALA A 167 -4.46 -5.76 -10.10
CA ALA A 167 -3.94 -5.71 -8.74
C ALA A 167 -4.68 -6.65 -7.77
N LYS A 168 -5.74 -7.37 -8.21
CA LYS A 168 -6.57 -8.24 -7.34
C LYS A 168 -5.79 -9.34 -6.61
N HIS A 169 -4.64 -9.73 -7.13
CA HIS A 169 -3.80 -10.79 -6.53
C HIS A 169 -2.82 -10.25 -5.47
N MET A 170 -2.69 -8.93 -5.33
CA MET A 170 -1.81 -8.32 -4.35
C MET A 170 -2.49 -8.26 -2.98
N VAL A 171 -1.83 -8.81 -1.96
CA VAL A 171 -2.26 -8.64 -0.57
C VAL A 171 -1.79 -7.27 -0.08
N ILE A 172 -2.72 -6.38 0.25
CA ILE A 172 -2.42 -5.07 0.84
C ILE A 172 -2.62 -5.20 2.36
N PRO A 173 -1.55 -5.36 3.15
CA PRO A 173 -1.70 -5.61 4.59
C PRO A 173 -2.24 -4.40 5.34
N TYR A 174 -1.67 -3.20 5.10
CA TYR A 174 -2.03 -1.96 5.81
C TYR A 174 -3.18 -1.23 5.11
N MET A 175 -4.40 -1.78 5.09
CA MET A 175 -5.60 -1.12 4.56
C MET A 175 -6.07 0.05 5.45
N PRO A 176 -6.80 1.06 4.91
CA PRO A 176 -7.43 2.08 5.75
C PRO A 176 -8.36 1.45 6.79
N MET A 177 -8.41 2.03 7.99
CA MET A 177 -9.17 1.46 9.10
C MET A 177 -10.64 1.89 9.04
N LEU A 178 -11.57 0.94 9.18
CA LEU A 178 -13.02 1.25 9.27
C LEU A 178 -13.44 1.81 10.64
N VAL A 179 -12.55 1.70 11.63
CA VAL A 179 -12.72 2.22 12.99
C VAL A 179 -11.58 3.18 13.31
N PRO A 180 -11.77 4.12 14.25
CA PRO A 180 -10.71 5.00 14.69
C PRO A 180 -9.42 4.24 15.04
N PRO A 181 -8.23 4.76 14.67
CA PRO A 181 -6.95 4.17 15.04
C PRO A 181 -6.75 4.13 16.55
N GLN A 182 -5.88 3.25 17.04
CA GLN A 182 -5.40 3.32 18.42
C GLN A 182 -4.53 4.55 18.61
N ASN A 183 -4.75 5.25 19.71
CA ASN A 183 -3.92 6.37 20.10
C ASN A 183 -2.48 5.91 20.37
N TRP A 184 -1.51 6.75 20.01
CA TRP A 184 -0.10 6.48 20.27
C TRP A 184 0.21 6.59 21.76
N THR A 185 0.79 5.52 22.31
CA THR A 185 1.20 5.45 23.72
C THR A 185 2.68 5.16 23.91
N GLY A 186 3.38 4.82 22.82
CA GLY A 186 4.80 4.49 22.81
C GLY A 186 5.32 4.25 21.39
N TYR A 187 6.59 3.86 21.27
CA TYR A 187 7.24 3.68 19.97
C TYR A 187 6.55 2.64 19.07
N ASP A 188 6.12 1.51 19.65
CA ASP A 188 5.49 0.37 18.98
C ASP A 188 4.06 0.12 19.50
N GLN A 189 3.40 1.16 20.01
CA GLN A 189 2.07 1.09 20.62
C GLN A 189 1.18 2.22 20.10
N GLY A 190 0.23 1.90 19.21
CA GLY A 190 -0.68 2.85 18.57
C GLY A 190 -1.01 2.44 17.13
N ALA A 191 -1.76 3.30 16.44
CA ALA A 191 -2.21 3.14 15.06
C ALA A 191 -3.09 1.89 14.81
N TYR A 192 -2.56 0.81 14.23
CA TYR A 192 -3.35 -0.35 13.86
C TYR A 192 -3.65 -1.27 15.04
N LEU A 193 -4.87 -1.81 15.10
CA LEU A 193 -5.29 -2.74 16.16
C LEU A 193 -4.46 -4.02 16.22
N PHE A 194 -4.08 -4.55 15.06
CA PHE A 194 -3.49 -5.89 14.94
C PHE A 194 -2.17 -5.93 14.17
N LEU A 195 -1.90 -4.90 13.36
CA LEU A 195 -0.68 -4.83 12.57
C LEU A 195 0.41 -4.12 13.37
N PRO A 196 1.67 -4.59 13.29
CA PRO A 196 2.80 -3.89 13.88
C PRO A 196 2.83 -2.44 13.40
N SER A 197 2.88 -1.52 14.35
CA SER A 197 2.87 -0.09 14.06
C SER A 197 4.03 0.54 14.81
N TYR A 198 4.74 1.44 14.14
CA TYR A 198 5.87 2.15 14.71
C TYR A 198 5.69 3.65 14.49
N VAL A 199 5.85 4.43 15.56
CA VAL A 199 5.63 5.89 15.51
C VAL A 199 6.62 6.58 14.57
N MET A 200 7.83 6.03 14.42
CA MET A 200 8.89 6.60 13.59
C MET A 200 9.54 5.56 12.69
N ARG A 201 9.68 5.90 11.41
CA ARG A 201 10.41 5.11 10.40
C ARG A 201 11.91 5.35 10.57
N THR A 202 12.65 4.29 10.88
CA THR A 202 14.08 4.38 11.24
C THR A 202 15.05 3.86 10.17
N HIS A 203 14.56 3.28 9.07
CA HIS A 203 15.39 2.70 8.00
C HIS A 203 16.58 1.84 8.51
N GLY A 204 16.39 1.09 9.60
CA GLY A 204 17.43 0.25 10.21
C GLY A 204 18.35 0.96 11.22
N ALA A 205 18.23 2.27 11.41
CA ALA A 205 19.00 3.05 12.39
C ALA A 205 18.59 2.71 13.83
N LYS A 206 19.29 1.74 14.43
CA LYS A 206 19.05 1.28 15.81
C LYS A 206 19.09 2.43 16.82
N GLN A 207 20.03 3.36 16.69
CA GLN A 207 20.17 4.48 17.62
C GLN A 207 18.94 5.39 17.64
N GLN A 208 18.34 5.66 16.47
CA GLN A 208 17.11 6.44 16.38
C GLN A 208 15.95 5.73 17.09
N ARG A 209 15.79 4.43 16.83
CA ARG A 209 14.77 3.60 17.49
C ARG A 209 14.93 3.59 19.01
N GLU A 210 16.13 3.27 19.50
CA GLU A 210 16.37 3.20 20.96
C GLU A 210 16.22 4.57 21.60
N THR A 211 16.55 5.65 20.88
CA THR A 211 16.35 7.01 21.39
C THR A 211 14.88 7.33 21.61
N VAL A 212 14.00 7.03 20.65
CA VAL A 212 12.55 7.27 20.85
C VAL A 212 12.00 6.36 21.94
N LYS A 213 12.47 5.11 22.04
CA LYS A 213 12.04 4.17 23.09
C LYS A 213 12.42 4.61 24.51
N ARG A 214 13.59 5.22 24.70
CA ARG A 214 14.07 5.68 26.02
C ARG A 214 13.52 7.05 26.41
N THR A 215 13.05 7.85 25.46
CA THR A 215 12.53 9.18 25.75
C THR A 215 11.30 9.08 26.66
N PRO A 216 11.22 9.87 27.75
CA PRO A 216 10.05 9.87 28.62
C PRO A 216 8.77 10.18 27.85
N ARG A 217 7.71 9.38 28.08
CA ARG A 217 6.41 9.53 27.37
C ARG A 217 5.86 10.95 27.42
N LYS A 218 5.98 11.64 28.57
CA LYS A 218 5.53 13.03 28.74
C LYS A 218 6.17 14.00 27.73
N GLN A 219 7.38 13.74 27.26
CA GLN A 219 8.03 14.57 26.24
C GLN A 219 7.52 14.28 24.82
N LEU A 220 6.97 13.09 24.59
CA LEU A 220 6.43 12.65 23.30
C LEU A 220 4.92 12.87 23.17
N GLU A 221 4.24 13.21 24.26
CA GLU A 221 2.79 13.37 24.32
C GLU A 221 2.24 14.35 23.28
N PRO A 222 2.81 15.57 23.08
CA PRO A 222 2.33 16.47 22.02
C PRO A 222 2.46 15.88 20.62
N VAL A 223 3.48 15.06 20.39
CA VAL A 223 3.71 14.39 19.10
C VAL A 223 2.66 13.29 18.89
N PHE A 224 2.36 12.52 19.93
CA PHE A 224 1.32 11.49 19.89
C PHE A 224 -0.05 12.11 19.66
N GLU A 225 -0.41 13.17 20.39
CA GLU A 225 -1.68 13.88 20.21
C GLU A 225 -1.85 14.44 18.80
N ALA A 226 -0.78 14.99 18.20
CA ALA A 226 -0.81 15.45 16.82
C ALA A 226 -1.06 14.30 15.83
N LEU A 227 -0.38 13.16 15.99
CA LEU A 227 -0.58 11.98 15.16
C LEU A 227 -1.97 11.36 15.34
N ASP A 228 -2.48 11.34 16.55
CA ASP A 228 -3.81 10.83 16.88
C ASP A 228 -4.89 11.73 16.29
N THR A 229 -4.70 13.05 16.34
CA THR A 229 -5.61 14.02 15.71
C THR A 229 -5.65 13.83 14.19
N LEU A 230 -4.48 13.71 13.54
CA LEU A 230 -4.41 13.40 12.10
C LEU A 230 -5.06 12.06 11.77
N GLY A 231 -4.83 11.05 12.61
CA GLY A 231 -5.35 9.70 12.45
C GLY A 231 -6.86 9.58 12.64
N ASN A 232 -7.45 10.40 13.49
CA ASN A 232 -8.88 10.42 13.78
C ASN A 232 -9.72 11.22 12.78
N THR A 233 -9.10 11.85 11.78
CA THR A 233 -9.84 12.46 10.68
C THR A 233 -10.51 11.39 9.83
N LYS A 234 -11.84 11.43 9.73
CA LYS A 234 -12.63 10.46 8.96
C LYS A 234 -12.73 10.87 7.49
N TRP A 235 -12.36 9.97 6.59
CA TRP A 235 -12.41 10.11 5.15
C TRP A 235 -13.46 9.20 4.54
N ARG A 236 -13.92 9.49 3.33
CA ARG A 236 -14.70 8.57 2.51
C ARG A 236 -14.30 8.72 1.04
N ILE A 237 -14.75 7.79 0.20
CA ILE A 237 -14.54 7.87 -1.24
C ILE A 237 -15.55 8.85 -1.86
N ASN A 238 -15.06 9.83 -2.62
CA ASN A 238 -15.89 10.62 -3.51
C ASN A 238 -16.33 9.74 -4.69
N ARG A 239 -17.55 9.21 -4.62
CA ARG A 239 -18.09 8.27 -5.60
C ARG A 239 -18.26 8.89 -6.98
N ARG A 240 -18.56 10.19 -7.06
CA ARG A 240 -18.73 10.91 -8.33
C ARG A 240 -17.40 10.95 -9.09
N ILE A 241 -16.32 11.33 -8.40
CA ILE A 241 -14.97 11.36 -8.98
C ILE A 241 -14.46 9.95 -9.30
N LEU A 242 -14.63 8.98 -8.39
CA LEU A 242 -14.26 7.59 -8.66
C LEU A 242 -14.95 7.05 -9.93
N GLY A 243 -16.24 7.36 -10.13
CA GLY A 243 -16.97 6.97 -11.33
C GLY A 243 -16.39 7.55 -12.62
N VAL A 244 -15.97 8.82 -12.61
CA VAL A 244 -15.30 9.46 -13.76
C VAL A 244 -13.93 8.82 -14.02
N VAL A 245 -13.13 8.62 -12.97
CA VAL A 245 -11.82 7.97 -13.07
C VAL A 245 -11.95 6.55 -13.62
N ASP A 246 -12.89 5.76 -13.13
CA ASP A 246 -13.11 4.39 -13.60
C ASP A 246 -13.45 4.35 -15.10
N ARG A 247 -14.28 5.29 -15.57
CA ARG A 247 -14.60 5.43 -17.00
C ARG A 247 -13.39 5.83 -17.84
N LEU A 248 -12.61 6.83 -17.39
CA LEU A 248 -11.37 7.25 -18.06
C LEU A 248 -10.37 6.11 -18.15
N TRP A 249 -10.20 5.40 -17.04
CA TRP A 249 -9.28 4.27 -16.95
C TRP A 249 -9.73 3.09 -17.82
N ALA A 250 -11.03 2.78 -17.86
CA ALA A 250 -11.57 1.77 -18.76
C ALA A 250 -11.35 2.12 -20.25
N ASN A 251 -11.34 3.41 -20.59
CA ASN A 251 -11.15 3.92 -21.95
C ASN A 251 -9.68 4.16 -22.36
N GLY A 252 -8.72 3.64 -21.59
CA GLY A 252 -7.30 3.68 -21.95
C GLY A 252 -6.44 4.69 -21.19
N GLY A 253 -7.02 5.47 -20.27
CA GLY A 253 -6.27 6.50 -19.54
C GLY A 253 -6.00 7.75 -20.39
N ARG A 254 -4.76 8.27 -20.34
CA ARG A 254 -4.22 9.42 -21.13
C ARG A 254 -4.77 10.81 -20.80
N LEU A 255 -5.82 10.92 -20.01
CA LEU A 255 -6.44 12.19 -19.62
C LEU A 255 -6.25 12.45 -18.13
N ALA A 256 -6.22 13.73 -17.74
CA ALA A 256 -6.07 14.15 -16.34
C ALA A 256 -4.86 13.48 -15.65
N ASP A 257 -3.71 13.52 -16.33
CA ASP A 257 -2.44 12.90 -15.90
C ASP A 257 -2.49 11.38 -15.65
N LEU A 258 -3.56 10.69 -16.07
CA LEU A 258 -3.56 9.24 -16.09
C LEU A 258 -2.62 8.74 -17.19
N VAL A 259 -1.74 7.83 -16.79
CA VAL A 259 -0.84 7.12 -17.71
C VAL A 259 -1.61 6.38 -18.81
N ASP A 260 -1.02 6.29 -20.00
CA ASP A 260 -1.55 5.47 -21.07
C ASP A 260 -1.51 3.98 -20.71
N ARG A 261 -2.62 3.29 -20.97
CA ARG A 261 -2.74 1.85 -20.72
C ARG A 261 -1.91 1.01 -21.67
N GLU A 262 -1.60 1.54 -22.84
CA GLU A 262 -0.82 0.87 -23.86
C GLU A 262 0.68 1.24 -23.82
N ASP A 263 1.49 0.29 -24.26
CA ASP A 263 2.92 0.51 -24.48
C ASP A 263 3.15 1.24 -25.80
N VAL A 264 4.20 2.06 -25.84
CA VAL A 264 4.71 2.63 -27.09
C VAL A 264 5.31 1.49 -27.92
N PRO A 265 4.94 1.35 -29.20
CA PRO A 265 5.50 0.32 -30.06
C PRO A 265 7.01 0.49 -30.21
N LEU A 266 7.74 -0.63 -30.20
CA LEU A 266 9.17 -0.60 -30.46
C LEU A 266 9.42 -0.16 -31.91
N PRO A 267 10.44 0.68 -32.17
CA PRO A 267 10.78 1.07 -33.53
C PRO A 267 11.26 -0.15 -34.32
N GLU A 268 10.83 -0.26 -35.57
CA GLU A 268 11.28 -1.31 -36.48
C GLU A 268 12.80 -1.24 -36.69
N GLU A 269 13.42 -2.42 -36.78
CA GLU A 269 14.84 -2.53 -37.05
C GLU A 269 15.11 -2.05 -38.49
N PRO A 270 16.02 -1.10 -38.70
CA PRO A 270 16.29 -0.59 -40.03
C PRO A 270 17.00 -1.67 -40.86
N ASP A 271 16.56 -1.85 -42.11
CA ASP A 271 17.21 -2.73 -43.09
C ASP A 271 18.40 -1.99 -43.72
N THR A 272 19.49 -1.88 -42.95
CA THR A 272 20.69 -1.12 -43.31
C THR A 272 21.91 -1.74 -42.60
N GLU A 273 23.06 -1.74 -43.28
CA GLU A 273 24.34 -2.10 -42.66
C GLU A 273 25.04 -0.87 -42.02
N ASP A 274 24.46 0.33 -42.15
CA ASP A 274 25.04 1.54 -41.57
C ASP A 274 25.04 1.46 -40.03
N GLU A 275 26.24 1.31 -39.46
CA GLU A 275 26.46 1.25 -38.02
C GLU A 275 25.89 2.48 -37.27
N THR A 276 25.86 3.65 -37.90
CA THR A 276 25.34 4.87 -37.31
C THR A 276 23.82 4.84 -37.21
N GLU A 277 23.13 4.31 -38.23
CA GLU A 277 21.68 4.12 -38.23
C GLU A 277 21.26 3.03 -37.25
N ILE A 278 21.96 1.89 -37.25
CA ILE A 278 21.78 0.80 -36.28
C ILE A 278 21.98 1.34 -34.85
N ARG A 279 23.01 2.16 -34.63
CA ARG A 279 23.26 2.78 -33.32
C ARG A 279 22.11 3.69 -32.92
N LYS A 280 21.67 4.61 -33.80
CA LYS A 280 20.52 5.50 -33.54
C LYS A 280 19.25 4.69 -33.22
N TRP A 281 18.97 3.63 -33.97
CA TRP A 281 17.87 2.72 -33.70
C TRP A 281 17.99 2.08 -32.31
N LYS A 282 19.15 1.54 -31.93
CA LYS A 282 19.39 0.98 -30.59
C LYS A 282 19.13 1.99 -29.48
N TRP A 283 19.51 3.26 -29.67
CA TRP A 283 19.20 4.34 -28.71
C TRP A 283 17.69 4.59 -28.62
N LYS A 284 16.98 4.62 -29.75
CA LYS A 284 15.52 4.77 -29.80
C LYS A 284 14.81 3.60 -29.12
N VAL A 285 15.22 2.36 -29.39
CA VAL A 285 14.72 1.15 -28.70
C VAL A 285 14.93 1.26 -27.19
N LYS A 286 16.13 1.67 -26.75
CA LYS A 286 16.43 1.84 -25.32
C LYS A 286 15.54 2.90 -24.67
N ALA A 287 15.30 4.02 -25.34
CA ALA A 287 14.41 5.08 -24.88
C ALA A 287 12.96 4.59 -24.75
N VAL A 288 12.42 3.94 -25.79
CA VAL A 288 11.05 3.38 -25.78
C VAL A 288 10.90 2.31 -24.70
N LYS A 289 11.87 1.41 -24.53
CA LYS A 289 11.86 0.42 -23.44
C LYS A 289 11.87 1.09 -22.06
N LYS A 290 12.62 2.17 -21.89
CA LYS A 290 12.63 2.94 -20.63
C LYS A 290 11.25 3.54 -20.36
N GLU A 291 10.66 4.19 -21.36
CA GLU A 291 9.33 4.78 -21.25
C GLU A 291 8.25 3.73 -20.92
N ASN A 292 8.23 2.59 -21.61
CA ASN A 292 7.26 1.53 -21.32
C ASN A 292 7.42 0.95 -19.91
N ASN A 293 8.65 0.85 -19.39
CA ASN A 293 8.88 0.44 -18.00
C ASN A 293 8.36 1.48 -16.99
N GLU A 294 8.51 2.77 -17.29
CA GLU A 294 8.00 3.86 -16.47
C GLU A 294 6.46 3.87 -16.48
N ARG A 295 5.85 3.78 -17.67
CA ARG A 295 4.40 3.65 -17.84
C ARG A 295 3.85 2.43 -17.10
N HIS A 296 4.49 1.28 -17.26
CA HIS A 296 4.12 0.06 -16.53
C HIS A 296 4.08 0.28 -15.01
N SER A 297 5.13 0.89 -14.44
CA SER A 297 5.15 1.19 -13.00
C SER A 297 4.02 2.13 -12.57
N GLN A 298 3.67 3.12 -13.40
CA GLN A 298 2.56 4.03 -13.13
C GLN A 298 1.20 3.33 -13.24
N ARG A 299 1.01 2.44 -14.22
CA ARG A 299 -0.23 1.66 -14.38
C ARG A 299 -0.50 0.78 -13.17
N CYS A 300 0.53 0.09 -12.68
CA CYS A 300 0.44 -0.72 -11.47
C CYS A 300 0.07 0.12 -10.23
N ASP A 301 0.63 1.33 -10.10
CA ASP A 301 0.31 2.27 -9.02
C ASP A 301 -1.16 2.74 -9.08
N VAL A 302 -1.65 3.09 -10.28
CA VAL A 302 -3.07 3.44 -10.50
C VAL A 302 -3.99 2.28 -10.15
N GLU A 303 -3.69 1.06 -10.60
CA GLU A 303 -4.51 -0.12 -10.29
C GLU A 303 -4.57 -0.42 -8.79
N LEU A 304 -3.46 -0.26 -8.06
CA LEU A 304 -3.45 -0.42 -6.60
C LEU A 304 -4.31 0.63 -5.91
N LYS A 305 -4.22 1.89 -6.33
CA LYS A 305 -5.06 2.98 -5.81
C LYS A 305 -6.54 2.71 -6.06
N LEU A 306 -6.90 2.33 -7.29
CA LEU A 306 -8.27 2.03 -7.66
C LEU A 306 -8.80 0.77 -6.98
N ALA A 307 -7.97 -0.25 -6.78
CA ALA A 307 -8.37 -1.44 -6.02
C ALA A 307 -8.76 -1.08 -4.57
N VAL A 308 -8.00 -0.21 -3.91
CA VAL A 308 -8.35 0.30 -2.58
C VAL A 308 -9.61 1.16 -2.65
N ALA A 309 -9.69 2.11 -3.58
CA ALA A 309 -10.86 2.99 -3.70
C ALA A 309 -12.16 2.20 -3.93
N ARG A 310 -12.15 1.26 -4.88
CA ARG A 310 -13.30 0.40 -5.19
C ARG A 310 -13.72 -0.48 -4.01
N LYS A 311 -12.76 -0.92 -3.20
CA LYS A 311 -13.03 -1.72 -2.00
C LYS A 311 -13.64 -0.89 -0.86
N MET A 312 -13.26 0.39 -0.76
CA MET A 312 -13.72 1.28 0.32
C MET A 312 -14.94 2.13 -0.08
N LYS A 313 -15.38 2.09 -1.34
CA LYS A 313 -16.40 3.01 -1.89
C LYS A 313 -17.76 2.96 -1.18
N ASP A 314 -18.11 1.78 -0.66
CA ASP A 314 -19.42 1.53 -0.03
C ASP A 314 -19.40 1.78 1.48
N GLU A 315 -18.22 2.03 2.05
CA GLU A 315 -18.03 2.32 3.46
C GLU A 315 -18.47 3.76 3.77
N VAL A 316 -19.13 3.95 4.92
CA VAL A 316 -19.58 5.28 5.39
C VAL A 316 -18.41 6.22 5.67
N GLY A 317 -17.27 5.65 6.07
CA GLY A 317 -15.99 6.35 6.16
C GLY A 317 -14.93 5.50 6.85
N PHE A 318 -13.68 5.93 6.73
CA PHE A 318 -12.49 5.23 7.18
C PHE A 318 -11.40 6.21 7.60
N TYR A 319 -10.35 5.69 8.22
CA TYR A 319 -9.29 6.44 8.88
C TYR A 319 -7.91 6.02 8.38
N TYR A 320 -6.98 6.97 8.42
CA TYR A 320 -5.58 6.74 8.08
C TYR A 320 -4.71 6.93 9.31
N PRO A 321 -4.22 5.86 9.95
CA PRO A 321 -3.21 6.02 10.99
C PRO A 321 -1.95 6.70 10.42
N HIS A 322 -1.35 7.59 11.19
CA HIS A 322 -0.15 8.32 10.79
C HIS A 322 1.08 7.86 11.58
N ASN A 323 2.25 7.92 10.93
CA ASN A 323 3.56 7.80 11.56
C ASN A 323 4.50 8.89 11.05
N LEU A 324 5.72 8.92 11.59
CA LEU A 324 6.72 9.94 11.31
C LEU A 324 7.90 9.38 10.53
N ASP A 325 8.55 10.23 9.73
CA ASP A 325 9.95 10.00 9.37
C ASP A 325 10.91 10.44 10.49
N PHE A 326 12.21 10.23 10.30
CA PHE A 326 13.23 10.61 11.28
C PHE A 326 13.33 12.13 11.54
N ARG A 327 12.65 12.96 10.75
CA ARG A 327 12.61 14.42 10.88
C ARG A 327 11.32 14.90 11.56
N GLY A 328 10.39 14.00 11.86
CA GLY A 328 9.10 14.35 12.46
C GLY A 328 8.02 14.77 11.45
N ARG A 329 8.18 14.50 10.15
CA ARG A 329 7.10 14.71 9.18
C ARG A 329 6.09 13.57 9.26
N ALA A 330 4.81 13.90 9.36
CA ALA A 330 3.72 12.92 9.43
C ALA A 330 3.33 12.37 8.06
N TYR A 331 3.08 11.07 8.02
CA TYR A 331 2.68 10.33 6.82
C TYR A 331 1.58 9.32 7.16
N PRO A 332 0.53 9.22 6.36
CA PRO A 332 -0.37 8.08 6.39
C PRO A 332 0.42 6.78 6.27
N MET A 333 0.04 5.78 7.06
CA MET A 333 0.68 4.47 7.04
C MET A 333 0.23 3.60 5.85
N HIS A 334 -0.97 3.85 5.29
CA HIS A 334 -1.42 3.18 4.07
C HIS A 334 -0.67 3.76 2.85
N PRO A 335 0.07 2.95 2.07
CA PRO A 335 1.02 3.47 1.09
C PRO A 335 0.41 3.85 -0.26
N TYR A 336 -0.75 3.31 -0.64
CA TYR A 336 -1.27 3.44 -2.01
C TYR A 336 -2.26 4.58 -2.16
N LEU A 337 -3.45 4.46 -1.55
CA LEU A 337 -4.50 5.48 -1.60
C LEU A 337 -4.54 6.27 -0.29
N ASN A 338 -3.97 7.46 -0.27
CA ASN A 338 -4.04 8.38 0.87
C ASN A 338 -4.00 9.84 0.40
N HIS A 339 -4.39 10.78 1.27
CA HIS A 339 -4.54 12.20 0.94
C HIS A 339 -3.21 12.95 0.67
N LEU A 340 -2.05 12.35 0.94
CA LEU A 340 -0.75 12.91 0.53
C LEU A 340 -0.30 12.43 -0.86
N GLY A 341 -1.12 11.63 -1.53
CA GLY A 341 -0.84 11.10 -2.86
C GLY A 341 -0.94 12.13 -3.99
N SER A 342 -1.02 11.60 -5.22
CA SER A 342 -1.22 12.36 -6.46
C SER A 342 -2.61 13.00 -6.51
N ASP A 343 -2.85 13.88 -7.48
CA ASP A 343 -4.17 14.50 -7.72
C ASP A 343 -5.29 13.45 -7.77
N LEU A 344 -5.08 12.32 -8.47
CA LEU A 344 -6.00 11.17 -8.43
C LEU A 344 -6.39 10.76 -7.00
N CYS A 345 -5.42 10.62 -6.08
CA CYS A 345 -5.72 10.22 -4.70
C CYS A 345 -6.51 11.29 -3.95
N ARG A 346 -6.19 12.57 -4.16
CA ARG A 346 -6.84 13.69 -3.48
C ARG A 346 -8.25 13.95 -4.02
N GLY A 347 -8.46 13.81 -5.33
CA GLY A 347 -9.76 13.98 -5.95
C GLY A 347 -10.75 12.87 -5.59
N VAL A 348 -10.30 11.63 -5.43
CA VAL A 348 -11.20 10.50 -5.04
C VAL A 348 -11.46 10.41 -3.54
N LEU A 349 -10.76 11.20 -2.71
CA LEU A 349 -10.93 11.23 -1.26
C LEU A 349 -11.63 12.52 -0.85
N GLU A 350 -12.59 12.40 0.07
CA GLU A 350 -13.24 13.56 0.68
C GLU A 350 -13.43 13.34 2.18
N PHE A 351 -13.62 14.43 2.94
CA PHE A 351 -13.97 14.32 4.35
C PHE A 351 -15.34 13.65 4.49
N ALA A 352 -15.44 12.70 5.42
CA ALA A 352 -16.69 11.97 5.64
C ALA A 352 -17.75 12.82 6.35
N GLU A 353 -17.30 13.81 7.12
CA GLU A 353 -18.14 14.69 7.94
C GLU A 353 -18.23 16.08 7.29
N GLY A 354 -19.43 16.42 6.79
CA GLY A 354 -19.71 17.74 6.23
C GLY A 354 -20.06 18.78 7.29
N ARG A 355 -19.89 20.05 6.95
CA ARG A 355 -20.34 21.22 7.72
C ARG A 355 -20.99 22.22 6.75
N PRO A 356 -22.03 22.95 7.16
CA PRO A 356 -22.61 24.00 6.32
C PRO A 356 -21.55 25.03 5.92
N LEU A 357 -21.51 25.42 4.65
CA LEU A 357 -20.49 26.33 4.13
C LEU A 357 -20.53 27.72 4.78
N GLY A 358 -21.72 28.29 4.95
CA GLY A 358 -21.88 29.71 5.24
C GLY A 358 -21.31 30.62 4.13
N LYS A 359 -21.43 31.94 4.32
CA LYS A 359 -20.85 32.94 3.39
C LYS A 359 -19.35 32.75 3.17
N SER A 360 -18.63 32.51 4.27
CA SER A 360 -17.18 32.34 4.23
C SER A 360 -16.78 31.06 3.52
N GLY A 361 -17.44 29.94 3.80
CA GLY A 361 -17.15 28.65 3.15
C GLY A 361 -17.44 28.69 1.66
N LEU A 362 -18.54 29.31 1.22
CA LEU A 362 -18.83 29.48 -0.21
C LEU A 362 -17.76 30.32 -0.91
N ARG A 363 -17.33 31.42 -0.29
CA ARG A 363 -16.21 32.24 -0.81
C ARG A 363 -14.91 31.42 -0.90
N TRP A 364 -14.60 30.64 0.13
CA TRP A 364 -13.40 29.80 0.15
C TRP A 364 -13.47 28.63 -0.84
N LEU A 365 -14.65 28.10 -1.12
CA LEU A 365 -14.84 27.08 -2.15
C LEU A 365 -14.53 27.64 -3.55
N LYS A 366 -14.95 28.87 -3.84
CA LYS A 366 -14.58 29.57 -5.08
C LYS A 366 -13.08 29.80 -5.18
N ILE A 367 -12.48 30.32 -4.11
CA ILE A 367 -11.01 30.52 -4.03
C ILE A 367 -10.26 29.18 -4.20
N HIS A 368 -10.77 28.10 -3.60
CA HIS A 368 -10.18 26.77 -3.73
C HIS A 368 -10.20 26.26 -5.17
N LEU A 369 -11.33 26.41 -5.88
CA LEU A 369 -11.44 26.05 -7.29
C LEU A 369 -10.43 26.82 -8.15
N ALA A 370 -10.32 28.14 -7.95
CA ALA A 370 -9.33 28.97 -8.63
C ALA A 370 -7.88 28.55 -8.34
N ASN A 371 -7.57 28.14 -7.11
CA ASN A 371 -6.24 27.62 -6.74
C ASN A 371 -5.91 26.31 -7.47
N LEU A 372 -6.88 25.41 -7.59
CA LEU A 372 -6.72 24.13 -8.29
C LEU A 372 -6.56 24.30 -9.79
N TYR A 373 -7.21 25.32 -10.36
CA TYR A 373 -7.04 25.68 -11.77
C TYR A 373 -5.62 26.16 -12.06
N ALA A 374 -5.03 26.92 -11.13
CA ALA A 374 -3.66 27.42 -11.18
C ALA A 374 -3.36 28.22 -12.47
N GLY A 375 -2.19 28.03 -13.09
CA GLY A 375 -1.84 28.73 -14.34
C GLY A 375 -1.67 30.25 -14.20
N GLY A 376 -1.40 30.74 -12.99
CA GLY A 376 -1.32 32.17 -12.67
C GLY A 376 -2.57 32.71 -11.98
N VAL A 377 -3.70 31.99 -12.02
CA VAL A 377 -4.91 32.34 -11.27
C VAL A 377 -4.68 32.24 -9.76
N ASP A 378 -3.92 31.24 -9.33
CA ASP A 378 -3.46 31.03 -7.94
C ASP A 378 -2.59 32.16 -7.40
N LYS A 379 -2.12 33.07 -8.26
CA LYS A 379 -1.32 34.25 -7.92
C LYS A 379 -2.13 35.54 -7.85
N LEU A 380 -3.39 35.52 -8.27
CA LEU A 380 -4.30 36.67 -8.13
C LEU A 380 -4.63 36.93 -6.65
N SER A 381 -5.15 38.12 -6.37
CA SER A 381 -5.79 38.42 -5.09
C SER A 381 -6.95 37.46 -4.83
N TYR A 382 -7.39 37.35 -3.57
CA TYR A 382 -8.54 36.51 -3.26
C TYR A 382 -9.80 36.96 -4.01
N GLU A 383 -9.97 38.27 -4.21
CA GLU A 383 -11.06 38.85 -4.99
C GLU A 383 -10.95 38.44 -6.47
N GLY A 384 -9.75 38.51 -7.06
CA GLY A 384 -9.53 38.08 -8.45
C GLY A 384 -9.76 36.58 -8.66
N ARG A 385 -9.46 35.74 -7.65
CA ARG A 385 -9.77 34.30 -7.67
C ARG A 385 -11.27 34.02 -7.62
N VAL A 386 -12.01 34.81 -6.84
CA VAL A 386 -13.48 34.74 -6.80
C VAL A 386 -14.04 35.16 -8.17
N GLU A 387 -13.60 36.29 -8.71
CA GLU A 387 -14.03 36.79 -10.03
C GLU A 387 -13.72 35.80 -11.16
N PHE A 388 -12.54 35.17 -11.14
CA PHE A 388 -12.21 34.08 -12.06
C PHE A 388 -13.24 32.95 -11.98
N THR A 389 -13.62 32.54 -10.77
CA THR A 389 -14.61 31.46 -10.59
C THR A 389 -16.00 31.88 -11.07
N GLU A 390 -16.44 33.10 -10.75
CA GLU A 390 -17.74 33.64 -11.16
C GLU A 390 -17.86 33.82 -12.68
N SER A 391 -16.77 34.19 -13.34
CA SER A 391 -16.73 34.34 -14.82
C SER A 391 -16.76 33.01 -15.57
N HIS A 392 -16.51 31.88 -14.90
CA HIS A 392 -16.50 30.54 -15.49
C HIS A 392 -17.63 29.63 -14.97
N LEU A 393 -18.71 30.19 -14.39
CA LEU A 393 -19.81 29.41 -13.84
C LEU A 393 -20.43 28.43 -14.85
N ASP A 394 -20.57 28.84 -16.11
CA ASP A 394 -21.11 27.97 -17.15
C ASP A 394 -20.23 26.74 -17.41
N ASP A 395 -18.91 26.93 -17.42
CA ASP A 395 -17.95 25.84 -17.60
C ASP A 395 -17.88 24.92 -16.36
N ILE A 396 -18.07 25.50 -15.17
CA ILE A 396 -18.17 24.79 -13.90
C ILE A 396 -19.42 23.90 -13.88
N PHE A 397 -20.58 24.44 -14.26
CA PHE A 397 -21.83 23.68 -14.35
C PHE A 397 -21.75 22.58 -15.41
N ASP A 398 -21.21 22.86 -16.60
CA ASP A 398 -21.02 21.84 -17.65
C ASP A 398 -20.06 20.74 -17.19
N SER A 399 -18.96 21.09 -16.51
CA SER A 399 -18.02 20.12 -15.95
C SER A 399 -18.64 19.24 -14.87
N ALA A 400 -19.50 19.80 -14.01
CA ALA A 400 -20.18 19.06 -12.95
C ALA A 400 -21.25 18.10 -13.48
N ASP A 401 -22.00 18.49 -14.51
CA ASP A 401 -23.12 17.72 -15.07
C ASP A 401 -22.68 16.69 -16.11
N ARG A 402 -21.72 17.07 -16.96
CA ARG A 402 -21.25 16.26 -18.09
C ARG A 402 -19.71 16.18 -18.09
N PRO A 403 -19.10 15.56 -17.07
CA PRO A 403 -17.65 15.59 -16.86
C PRO A 403 -16.84 15.00 -18.02
N LEU A 404 -17.42 14.11 -18.83
CA LEU A 404 -16.74 13.48 -19.96
C LEU A 404 -17.32 13.87 -21.33
N GLU A 405 -18.61 14.19 -21.37
CA GLU A 405 -19.37 14.49 -22.59
C GLU A 405 -19.42 15.99 -22.90
N GLY A 406 -19.14 16.85 -21.92
CA GLY A 406 -19.15 18.30 -22.05
C GLY A 406 -17.86 18.87 -22.66
N LYS A 407 -17.64 20.16 -22.40
CA LYS A 407 -16.44 20.90 -22.80
C LYS A 407 -15.18 20.40 -22.09
N ARG A 408 -15.33 19.72 -20.94
CA ARG A 408 -14.24 19.16 -20.14
C ARG A 408 -13.23 20.23 -19.68
N TRP A 409 -13.72 21.42 -19.34
CA TRP A 409 -12.90 22.56 -18.91
C TRP A 409 -11.97 22.23 -17.73
N TRP A 410 -12.45 21.40 -16.79
CA TRP A 410 -11.67 20.91 -15.65
C TRP A 410 -10.36 20.18 -16.03
N LEU A 411 -10.21 19.66 -17.26
CA LEU A 411 -8.97 19.04 -17.72
C LEU A 411 -7.82 20.03 -17.93
N SER A 412 -8.11 21.33 -18.04
CA SER A 412 -7.10 22.39 -18.20
C SER A 412 -6.50 22.87 -16.89
N ALA A 413 -7.03 22.41 -15.74
CA ALA A 413 -6.50 22.71 -14.42
C ALA A 413 -5.18 21.96 -14.16
N GLU A 414 -4.34 22.50 -13.27
CA GLU A 414 -3.11 21.82 -12.81
C GLU A 414 -3.43 20.57 -11.96
N ASP A 415 -4.52 20.61 -11.19
CA ASP A 415 -5.04 19.47 -10.41
C ASP A 415 -6.46 19.07 -10.91
N PRO A 416 -6.58 18.32 -12.03
CA PRO A 416 -7.86 18.11 -12.71
C PRO A 416 -8.93 17.42 -11.85
N PHE A 417 -8.61 16.33 -11.14
CA PHE A 417 -9.61 15.58 -10.39
C PHE A 417 -10.10 16.34 -9.16
N GLN A 418 -9.20 17.05 -8.46
CA GLN A 418 -9.61 17.96 -7.40
C GLN A 418 -10.44 19.13 -7.96
N CYS A 419 -10.06 19.70 -9.11
CA CYS A 419 -10.83 20.77 -9.76
C CYS A 419 -12.24 20.31 -10.11
N LEU A 420 -12.39 19.12 -10.68
CA LEU A 420 -13.69 18.53 -10.98
C LEU A 420 -14.52 18.31 -9.71
N ALA A 421 -13.90 17.84 -8.62
CA ALA A 421 -14.57 17.70 -7.32
C ALA A 421 -15.09 19.05 -6.80
N ALA A 422 -14.28 20.11 -6.92
CA ALA A 422 -14.67 21.46 -6.54
C ALA A 422 -15.79 22.01 -7.45
N CYS A 423 -15.76 21.74 -8.76
CA CYS A 423 -16.82 22.13 -9.69
C CYS A 423 -18.16 21.50 -9.30
N ILE A 424 -18.14 20.21 -8.94
CA ILE A 424 -19.30 19.46 -8.46
C ILE A 424 -19.86 20.10 -7.19
N ASN A 425 -19.02 20.29 -6.17
CA ASN A 425 -19.45 20.83 -4.88
C ASN A 425 -19.99 22.26 -5.01
N LEU A 426 -19.33 23.11 -5.81
CA LEU A 426 -19.77 24.48 -6.04
C LEU A 426 -21.10 24.52 -6.81
N SER A 427 -21.28 23.63 -7.79
CA SER A 427 -22.53 23.53 -8.54
C SER A 427 -23.70 23.12 -7.66
N GLU A 428 -23.50 22.13 -6.78
CA GLU A 428 -24.51 21.71 -5.80
C GLU A 428 -24.86 22.85 -4.83
N ALA A 429 -23.86 23.57 -4.32
CA ALA A 429 -24.09 24.71 -3.43
C ALA A 429 -24.88 25.82 -4.14
N LEU A 430 -24.49 26.23 -5.35
CA LEU A 430 -25.14 27.34 -6.06
C LEU A 430 -26.56 27.01 -6.54
N ARG A 431 -26.87 25.72 -6.76
CA ARG A 431 -28.23 25.26 -7.11
C ARG A 431 -29.14 25.07 -5.90
N SER A 432 -28.57 25.04 -4.69
CA SER A 432 -29.35 24.97 -3.46
C SER A 432 -30.12 26.27 -3.25
N SER A 433 -31.34 26.15 -2.73
CA SER A 433 -32.17 27.31 -2.35
C SER A 433 -31.49 28.22 -1.31
N ILE A 434 -30.56 27.67 -0.52
CA ILE A 434 -29.74 28.40 0.43
C ILE A 434 -28.30 27.87 0.28
N PRO A 435 -27.49 28.44 -0.63
CA PRO A 435 -26.12 27.99 -0.89
C PRO A 435 -25.22 27.94 0.35
N GLU A 436 -25.51 28.80 1.33
CA GLU A 436 -24.79 28.88 2.60
C GLU A 436 -25.12 27.75 3.58
N ALA A 437 -26.22 27.01 3.37
CA ALA A 437 -26.66 25.93 4.26
C ALA A 437 -26.29 24.52 3.76
N THR A 438 -25.72 24.45 2.55
CA THR A 438 -25.22 23.21 1.92
C THR A 438 -23.77 23.00 2.38
#